data_AF-A0A7J8RHA2-F1
#
_entry.id   AF-A0A7J8RHA2-F1
#
_cell.length_a   1.000
_cell.length_b   1.000
_cell.length_c   1.000
_cell.angle_alpha   90.00
_cell.angle_beta   90.00
_cell.angle_gamma   90.00
#
_symmetry.space_group_name_H-M   'P 1'
#
loop_
_entity.id
_entity.type
_entity.pdbx_description
1 polymer ?
#
loop_
_entity_poly.entity_id
_entity_poly.type
_entity_poly.pdbx_seq_one_letter_code
_entity_poly.pdbx_strand_id
1 'polypeptide(L)'
;MSMMISGLKSFYCDKVCGRKEPIRYMLWIRLSRALRVTEFFEKLEKDIRINYLFIRIVKLIVVEYYCTHAAGCIFYYLATTVPPSKEGYTWIGSLQMGEYRYSNFREIDLWKRYILSLYFSVVTMQVEVAPYDLGFSILLVDRVLSPAGYGDIHAVNIREMIFVMIYVSFDMILGAYLLGNMAALIVKGSKTERFRDKMADLIKYMNRNNLDKQISKEIKGHLRLQYDCSYTEASALQDIPASIRTKVILSSFITFPTS
;
A
#
# COMPACT_ATOMS: atom_id res chain seq x y z
N MET A 1 -1.76 11.02 -15.79
CA MET A 1 -2.26 12.19 -16.57
C MET A 1 -2.69 11.83 -17.99
N SER A 2 -1.77 11.40 -18.88
CA SER A 2 -2.08 11.04 -20.29
C SER A 2 -3.11 9.89 -20.46
N MET A 3 -3.07 8.88 -19.58
CA MET A 3 -4.05 7.78 -19.59
C MET A 3 -5.48 8.20 -19.23
N MET A 4 -5.64 9.28 -18.46
CA MET A 4 -6.93 9.75 -17.99
C MET A 4 -7.55 10.75 -18.99
N ILE A 5 -6.75 11.66 -19.56
CA ILE A 5 -7.21 12.59 -20.60
C ILE A 5 -7.72 11.82 -21.82
N SER A 6 -7.06 10.72 -22.20
CA SER A 6 -7.52 9.83 -23.28
C SER A 6 -8.79 9.05 -22.91
N GLY A 7 -8.97 8.67 -21.64
CA GLY A 7 -10.21 8.05 -21.14
C GLY A 7 -11.39 9.02 -21.10
N LEU A 8 -11.18 10.21 -20.53
CA LEU A 8 -12.15 11.30 -20.46
C LEU A 8 -12.54 11.84 -21.85
N LYS A 9 -11.60 11.94 -22.81
CA LYS A 9 -11.92 12.30 -24.21
C LYS A 9 -12.80 11.25 -24.89
N SER A 10 -12.49 9.97 -24.67
CA SER A 10 -13.28 8.86 -25.22
C SER A 10 -14.70 8.86 -24.66
N PHE A 11 -14.85 9.10 -23.35
CA PHE A 11 -16.14 9.19 -22.67
C PHE A 11 -16.96 10.45 -23.02
N TYR A 12 -16.34 11.61 -23.16
CA TYR A 12 -17.03 12.85 -23.55
C TYR A 12 -17.58 12.76 -24.98
N CYS A 13 -16.82 12.13 -25.89
CA CYS A 13 -17.25 11.87 -27.27
C CYS A 13 -18.45 10.89 -27.31
N ASP A 14 -18.54 9.97 -26.36
CA ASP A 14 -19.63 8.99 -26.28
C ASP A 14 -20.98 9.62 -25.89
N LYS A 15 -20.97 10.66 -25.04
CA LYS A 15 -22.19 11.42 -24.70
C LYS A 15 -22.74 12.22 -25.88
N VAL A 16 -21.88 12.58 -26.83
CA VAL A 16 -22.25 13.26 -28.08
C VAL A 16 -22.67 12.25 -29.18
N CYS A 17 -22.13 11.02 -29.16
CA CYS A 17 -22.28 10.06 -30.26
C CYS A 17 -23.20 8.85 -29.98
N GLY A 18 -23.60 8.59 -28.72
CA GLY A 18 -24.64 7.61 -28.39
C GLY A 18 -24.29 6.14 -28.67
N ARG A 19 -23.01 5.73 -28.64
CA ARG A 19 -22.56 4.40 -29.09
C ARG A 19 -21.96 3.58 -27.92
N LYS A 20 -22.85 2.95 -27.14
CA LYS A 20 -22.62 2.46 -25.76
C LYS A 20 -21.68 1.27 -25.52
N GLU A 21 -21.08 0.61 -26.52
CA GLU A 21 -20.51 -0.74 -26.31
C GLU A 21 -18.98 -0.91 -26.47
N PRO A 22 -18.29 -0.34 -27.46
CA PRO A 22 -16.88 -0.69 -27.72
C PRO A 22 -15.89 -0.10 -26.69
N ILE A 23 -16.24 0.99 -26.01
CA ILE A 23 -15.35 1.70 -25.07
C ILE A 23 -15.33 1.01 -23.70
N ARG A 24 -16.41 0.31 -23.35
CA ARG A 24 -16.51 -0.50 -22.11
C ARG A 24 -15.39 -1.54 -22.06
N TYR A 25 -15.07 -2.17 -23.19
CA TYR A 25 -13.96 -3.13 -23.31
C TYR A 25 -12.56 -2.50 -23.25
N MET A 26 -12.39 -1.22 -23.62
CA MET A 26 -11.09 -0.53 -23.52
C MET A 26 -10.67 -0.26 -22.07
N LEU A 27 -11.60 -0.18 -21.12
CA LEU A 27 -11.31 -0.03 -19.69
C LEU A 27 -10.69 -1.31 -19.11
N TRP A 28 -11.22 -2.47 -19.49
CA TRP A 28 -10.72 -3.79 -19.06
C TRP A 28 -9.35 -4.12 -19.65
N ILE A 29 -9.06 -3.68 -20.88
CA ILE A 29 -7.73 -3.78 -21.51
C ILE A 29 -6.67 -2.93 -20.79
N ARG A 30 -7.08 -1.94 -19.97
CA ARG A 30 -6.14 -1.14 -19.17
C ARG A 30 -5.95 -1.70 -17.77
N LEU A 31 -6.97 -2.35 -17.19
CA LEU A 31 -6.84 -3.16 -15.97
C LEU A 31 -5.86 -4.32 -16.15
N SER A 32 -5.78 -4.93 -17.35
CA SER A 32 -4.75 -5.94 -17.63
C SER A 32 -3.31 -5.41 -17.55
N ARG A 33 -3.09 -4.09 -17.56
CA ARG A 33 -1.76 -3.50 -17.28
C ARG A 33 -1.41 -3.50 -15.80
N ALA A 34 -2.39 -3.58 -14.90
CA ALA A 34 -2.13 -3.77 -13.46
C ALA A 34 -1.44 -5.12 -13.19
N LEU A 35 -1.72 -6.15 -14.00
CA LEU A 35 -1.01 -7.43 -13.95
C LEU A 35 0.48 -7.30 -14.33
N ARG A 36 0.85 -6.32 -15.17
CA ARG A 36 2.27 -6.04 -15.45
C ARG A 36 2.97 -5.39 -14.27
N VAL A 37 2.24 -4.61 -13.47
CA VAL A 37 2.79 -3.98 -12.26
C VAL A 37 3.10 -5.07 -11.22
N THR A 38 2.23 -6.07 -11.08
CA THR A 38 2.51 -7.23 -10.21
C THR A 38 3.72 -8.04 -10.70
N GLU A 39 3.83 -8.31 -12.00
CA GLU A 39 5.02 -8.98 -12.58
C GLU A 39 6.32 -8.17 -12.37
N PHE A 40 6.24 -6.84 -12.45
CA PHE A 40 7.39 -5.97 -12.20
C PHE A 40 7.83 -6.03 -10.73
N PHE A 41 6.87 -5.98 -9.80
CA PHE A 41 7.17 -6.13 -8.38
C PHE A 41 7.71 -7.52 -8.03
N GLU A 42 7.23 -8.59 -8.66
CA GLU A 42 7.80 -9.93 -8.47
C GLU A 42 9.26 -10.01 -8.95
N LYS A 43 9.61 -9.29 -10.02
CA LYS A 43 11.00 -9.21 -10.48
C LYS A 43 11.88 -8.41 -9.52
N LEU A 44 11.35 -7.31 -8.95
CA LEU A 44 12.07 -6.51 -7.96
C LEU A 44 12.20 -7.22 -6.61
N GLU A 45 11.21 -7.99 -6.18
CA GLU A 45 11.27 -8.82 -4.96
C GLU A 45 12.35 -9.91 -5.07
N LYS A 46 12.71 -10.33 -6.29
CA LYS A 46 13.78 -11.30 -6.56
C LYS A 46 15.18 -10.67 -6.65
N ASP A 47 15.29 -9.34 -6.74
CA ASP A 47 16.60 -8.68 -6.76
C ASP A 47 17.13 -8.55 -5.33
N ILE A 48 18.16 -9.35 -5.01
CA ILE A 48 18.79 -9.45 -3.69
C ILE A 48 19.42 -8.12 -3.25
N ARG A 49 19.68 -7.19 -4.18
CA ARG A 49 20.32 -5.90 -3.88
C ARG A 49 19.38 -4.91 -3.22
N ILE A 50 18.07 -5.09 -3.34
CA ILE A 50 17.09 -4.16 -2.81
C ILE A 50 16.52 -4.72 -1.51
N ASN A 51 16.35 -3.86 -0.49
CA ASN A 51 15.76 -4.27 0.76
C ASN A 51 14.33 -4.80 0.52
N TYR A 52 14.10 -6.06 0.87
CA TYR A 52 12.82 -6.73 0.72
C TYR A 52 11.66 -5.97 1.39
N LEU A 53 11.90 -5.36 2.57
CA LEU A 53 10.91 -4.53 3.25
C LEU A 53 10.55 -3.27 2.45
N PHE A 54 11.55 -2.65 1.83
CA PHE A 54 11.36 -1.43 1.03
C PHE A 54 10.50 -1.71 -0.21
N ILE A 55 10.80 -2.78 -0.96
CA ILE A 55 9.97 -3.19 -2.10
C ILE A 55 8.53 -3.45 -1.68
N ARG A 56 8.32 -4.08 -0.52
CA ARG A 56 6.97 -4.36 -0.01
C ARG A 56 6.22 -3.07 0.34
N ILE A 57 6.84 -2.09 1.02
CA ILE A 57 6.25 -0.76 1.28
C ILE A 57 5.88 -0.05 -0.02
N VAL A 58 6.79 -0.03 -1.00
CA VAL A 58 6.53 0.61 -2.30
C VAL A 58 5.36 -0.06 -3.02
N LYS A 59 5.30 -1.40 -2.99
CA LYS A 59 4.19 -2.18 -3.54
C LYS A 59 2.86 -1.82 -2.88
N LEU A 60 2.84 -1.63 -1.55
CA LEU A 60 1.65 -1.16 -0.83
C LEU A 60 1.19 0.20 -1.33
N ILE A 61 2.07 1.19 -1.34
CA ILE A 61 1.73 2.57 -1.76
C ILE A 61 1.20 2.59 -3.19
N VAL A 62 1.78 1.79 -4.10
CA VAL A 62 1.35 1.74 -5.49
C VAL A 62 -0.02 1.08 -5.65
N VAL A 63 -0.28 -0.02 -4.94
CA VAL A 63 -1.58 -0.70 -4.96
C VAL A 63 -2.66 0.22 -4.40
N GLU A 64 -2.37 0.87 -3.27
CA GLU A 64 -3.27 1.79 -2.60
C GLU A 64 -3.65 2.95 -3.51
N TYR A 65 -2.65 3.64 -4.05
CA TYR A 65 -2.86 4.75 -4.98
C TYR A 65 -3.68 4.34 -6.22
N TYR A 66 -3.46 3.13 -6.73
CA TYR A 66 -4.23 2.61 -7.86
C TYR A 66 -5.70 2.40 -7.51
N CYS A 67 -5.99 1.82 -6.34
CA CYS A 67 -7.36 1.65 -5.85
C CYS A 67 -8.05 3.00 -5.64
N THR A 68 -7.39 3.98 -5.00
CA THR A 68 -7.97 5.33 -4.80
C THR A 68 -8.27 6.02 -6.12
N HIS A 69 -7.36 5.93 -7.08
CA HIS A 69 -7.53 6.58 -8.38
C HIS A 69 -8.67 5.93 -9.18
N ALA A 70 -8.74 4.59 -9.17
CA ALA A 70 -9.83 3.86 -9.81
C ALA A 70 -11.18 4.21 -9.19
N ALA A 71 -11.26 4.27 -7.85
CA ALA A 71 -12.46 4.70 -7.13
C ALA A 71 -12.86 6.12 -7.50
N GLY A 72 -11.93 7.08 -7.57
CA GLY A 72 -12.22 8.46 -7.96
C GLY A 72 -12.75 8.60 -9.37
N CYS A 73 -12.26 7.78 -10.29
CA CYS A 73 -12.81 7.70 -11.64
C CYS A 73 -14.25 7.17 -11.64
N ILE A 74 -14.53 6.15 -10.80
CA ILE A 74 -15.87 5.56 -10.69
C ILE A 74 -16.85 6.54 -10.02
N PHE A 75 -16.45 7.26 -8.98
CA PHE A 75 -17.27 8.31 -8.36
C PHE A 75 -17.65 9.42 -9.33
N TYR A 76 -16.70 9.87 -10.14
CA TYR A 76 -16.97 10.84 -11.21
C TYR A 76 -17.94 10.28 -12.27
N TYR A 77 -17.78 9.00 -12.63
CA TYR A 77 -18.68 8.32 -13.54
C TYR A 77 -20.11 8.20 -12.97
N LEU A 78 -20.24 7.83 -11.69
CA LEU A 78 -21.54 7.73 -11.02
C LEU A 78 -22.28 9.09 -10.99
N ALA A 79 -21.56 10.19 -10.75
CA ALA A 79 -22.14 11.53 -10.80
C ALA A 79 -22.59 11.95 -12.22
N THR A 80 -21.80 11.62 -13.26
CA THR A 80 -22.09 12.06 -14.63
C THR A 80 -23.17 11.25 -15.36
N THR A 81 -23.49 10.06 -14.85
CA THR A 81 -24.58 9.20 -15.35
C THR A 81 -25.97 9.58 -14.84
N VAL A 82 -26.07 10.53 -13.90
CA VAL A 82 -27.35 11.08 -13.42
C VAL A 82 -27.87 12.13 -14.44
N PRO A 83 -29.17 12.14 -14.76
CA PRO A 83 -29.75 13.13 -15.67
C PRO A 83 -29.67 14.56 -15.11
N PRO A 84 -29.59 15.60 -15.97
CA PRO A 84 -29.44 17.00 -15.56
C PRO A 84 -30.46 17.50 -14.54
N SER A 85 -31.71 17.02 -14.64
CA SER A 85 -32.80 17.38 -13.73
C SER A 85 -32.64 16.87 -12.30
N LYS A 86 -31.67 15.97 -12.04
CA LYS A 86 -31.39 15.39 -10.72
C LYS A 86 -29.94 15.61 -10.27
N GLU A 87 -29.22 16.57 -10.86
CA GLU A 87 -27.80 16.81 -10.53
C GLU A 87 -27.58 17.17 -9.06
N GLY A 88 -28.53 17.87 -8.42
CA GLY A 88 -28.49 18.17 -6.98
C GLY A 88 -28.59 16.95 -6.06
N TYR A 89 -28.96 15.77 -6.57
CA TYR A 89 -29.00 14.51 -5.82
C TYR A 89 -27.73 13.67 -6.00
N THR A 90 -26.61 14.27 -6.39
CA THR A 90 -25.31 13.57 -6.50
C THR A 90 -24.37 14.03 -5.40
N TRP A 91 -23.39 13.20 -5.04
CA TRP A 91 -22.35 13.56 -4.05
C TRP A 91 -21.65 14.90 -4.35
N ILE A 92 -21.50 15.25 -5.64
CA ILE A 92 -20.86 16.50 -6.09
C ILE A 92 -21.85 17.66 -6.19
N GLY A 93 -23.10 17.39 -6.59
CA GLY A 93 -24.13 18.43 -6.75
C GLY A 93 -24.78 18.87 -5.45
N SER A 94 -24.77 18.01 -4.43
CA SER A 94 -25.19 18.35 -3.06
C SER A 94 -24.08 19.04 -2.26
N LEU A 95 -22.87 19.14 -2.81
CA LEU A 95 -21.72 19.69 -2.12
C LEU A 95 -21.87 21.21 -1.91
N GLN A 96 -21.70 21.63 -0.65
CA GLN A 96 -21.69 23.03 -0.24
C GLN A 96 -20.37 23.34 0.48
N MET A 97 -19.51 24.14 -0.15
CA MET A 97 -18.27 24.63 0.46
C MET A 97 -18.40 26.14 0.73
N GLY A 98 -18.75 26.50 1.96
CA GLY A 98 -19.05 27.88 2.34
C GLY A 98 -20.25 28.44 1.56
N GLU A 99 -20.06 29.58 0.88
CA GLU A 99 -21.06 30.22 0.01
C GLU A 99 -21.21 29.55 -1.37
N TYR A 100 -20.31 28.62 -1.73
CA TYR A 100 -20.32 28.00 -3.06
C TYR A 100 -21.14 26.70 -3.07
N ARG A 101 -22.18 26.68 -3.90
CA ARG A 101 -22.98 25.48 -4.21
C ARG A 101 -22.62 24.94 -5.60
N TYR A 102 -22.32 23.65 -5.67
CA TYR A 102 -21.90 22.97 -6.90
C TYR A 102 -23.10 22.42 -7.71
N SER A 103 -24.21 23.15 -7.75
CA SER A 103 -25.48 22.69 -8.36
C SER A 103 -25.37 22.40 -9.87
N ASN A 104 -24.47 23.11 -10.58
CA ASN A 104 -24.24 22.97 -12.02
C ASN A 104 -22.78 22.54 -12.30
N PHE A 105 -22.33 21.48 -11.65
CA PHE A 105 -20.93 21.04 -11.66
C PHE A 105 -20.35 20.77 -13.07
N ARG A 106 -21.19 20.60 -14.10
CA ARG A 106 -20.75 20.33 -15.48
C ARG A 106 -20.00 21.49 -16.14
N GLU A 107 -20.28 22.72 -15.73
CA GLU A 107 -19.67 23.95 -16.28
C GLU A 107 -18.32 24.26 -15.64
N ILE A 108 -18.00 23.59 -14.54
CA ILE A 108 -16.75 23.76 -13.81
C ILE A 108 -15.60 23.10 -14.56
N ASP A 109 -14.40 23.65 -14.43
CA ASP A 109 -13.20 23.08 -15.03
C ASP A 109 -13.02 21.57 -14.70
N LEU A 110 -12.55 20.81 -15.68
CA LEU A 110 -12.35 19.36 -15.56
C LEU A 110 -11.32 19.00 -14.47
N TRP A 111 -10.30 19.84 -14.25
CA TRP A 111 -9.29 19.61 -13.21
C TRP A 111 -9.88 19.70 -11.81
N LYS A 112 -10.74 20.69 -11.56
CA LYS A 112 -11.40 20.85 -10.25
C LYS A 112 -12.29 19.65 -9.93
N ARG A 113 -13.05 19.18 -10.91
CA ARG A 113 -13.90 17.98 -10.77
C ARG A 113 -13.08 16.71 -10.49
N TYR A 114 -11.94 16.59 -11.17
CA TYR A 114 -11.02 15.47 -10.95
C TYR A 114 -10.41 15.49 -9.56
N ILE A 115 -9.87 16.63 -9.14
CA ILE A 115 -9.28 16.78 -7.80
C ILE A 115 -10.32 16.51 -6.73
N LEU A 116 -11.56 16.98 -6.92
CA LEU A 116 -12.65 16.75 -5.97
C LEU A 116 -13.09 15.27 -5.91
N SER A 117 -13.12 14.58 -7.05
CA SER A 117 -13.45 13.14 -7.09
C SER A 117 -12.35 12.27 -6.46
N LEU A 118 -11.09 12.64 -6.68
CA LEU A 118 -9.95 12.03 -5.99
C LEU A 118 -9.97 12.33 -4.51
N TYR A 119 -10.24 13.58 -4.12
CA TYR A 119 -10.35 13.98 -2.72
C TYR A 119 -11.43 13.16 -2.01
N PHE A 120 -12.61 12.98 -2.63
CA PHE A 120 -13.66 12.14 -2.06
C PHE A 120 -13.22 10.68 -1.87
N SER A 121 -12.48 10.13 -2.83
CA SER A 121 -11.94 8.76 -2.74
C SER A 121 -10.86 8.64 -1.67
N VAL A 122 -9.97 9.63 -1.59
CA VAL A 122 -8.90 9.70 -0.59
C VAL A 122 -9.50 9.85 0.80
N VAL A 123 -10.49 10.71 1.01
CA VAL A 123 -11.17 10.88 2.31
C VAL A 123 -11.90 9.61 2.73
N THR A 124 -12.48 8.89 1.77
CA THR A 124 -13.13 7.59 2.02
C THR A 124 -12.11 6.49 2.38
N MET A 125 -10.84 6.67 2.00
CA MET A 125 -9.73 5.71 2.17
C MET A 125 -8.75 6.03 3.30
N GLN A 126 -8.55 7.31 3.67
CA GLN A 126 -7.44 7.81 4.52
C GLN A 126 -7.51 7.38 6.02
N VAL A 127 -8.12 6.25 6.29
CA VAL A 127 -8.45 5.75 7.62
C VAL A 127 -7.58 4.54 7.98
N GLU A 128 -6.57 4.22 7.19
CA GLU A 128 -5.66 3.10 7.49
C GLU A 128 -4.56 3.43 8.52
N VAL A 129 -4.31 4.70 8.86
CA VAL A 129 -3.06 5.10 9.55
C VAL A 129 -3.19 5.35 11.05
N ALA A 130 -4.40 5.34 11.63
CA ALA A 130 -4.58 5.57 13.06
C ALA A 130 -5.09 4.30 13.77
N PRO A 131 -4.25 3.57 14.54
CA PRO A 131 -4.66 2.42 15.33
C PRO A 131 -5.39 2.83 16.63
N TYR A 132 -6.28 3.82 16.55
CA TYR A 132 -7.08 4.28 17.68
C TYR A 132 -8.56 4.24 17.28
N ASP A 133 -9.20 3.17 17.75
CA ASP A 133 -10.63 2.85 17.74
C ASP A 133 -11.22 2.11 16.53
N LEU A 134 -11.47 0.80 16.75
CA LEU A 134 -12.41 -0.03 15.99
C LEU A 134 -13.83 0.58 15.85
N GLY A 135 -14.16 1.61 16.64
CA GLY A 135 -15.40 2.38 16.52
C GLY A 135 -15.42 3.37 15.34
N PHE A 136 -14.27 3.70 14.74
CA PHE A 136 -14.17 4.74 13.70
C PHE A 136 -14.68 4.28 12.33
N SER A 137 -14.60 2.98 12.00
CA SER A 137 -15.15 2.43 10.75
C SER A 137 -16.68 2.48 10.70
N ILE A 138 -17.37 2.24 11.82
CA ILE A 138 -18.84 2.39 11.91
C ILE A 138 -19.23 3.87 11.87
N LEU A 139 -18.47 4.74 12.53
CA LEU A 139 -18.65 6.20 12.52
C LEU A 139 -18.44 6.83 11.13
N LEU A 140 -17.61 6.24 10.26
CA LEU A 140 -17.42 6.71 8.89
C LEU A 140 -18.51 6.25 7.93
N VAL A 141 -19.01 5.02 8.10
CA VAL A 141 -20.23 4.59 7.40
C VAL A 141 -21.36 5.56 7.75
N ASP A 142 -21.51 5.89 9.03
CA ASP A 142 -22.51 6.86 9.47
C ASP A 142 -22.24 8.28 8.94
N ARG A 143 -20.99 8.75 8.90
CA ARG A 143 -20.65 10.10 8.37
C ARG A 143 -20.82 10.23 6.85
N VAL A 144 -20.50 9.19 6.08
CA VAL A 144 -20.59 9.19 4.61
C VAL A 144 -22.01 8.87 4.12
N LEU A 145 -22.82 8.17 4.92
CA LEU A 145 -24.24 7.92 4.63
C LEU A 145 -25.19 8.92 5.30
N SER A 146 -24.76 9.68 6.32
CA SER A 146 -25.64 10.60 7.04
C SER A 146 -25.98 11.84 6.21
N PRO A 147 -27.27 12.10 5.95
CA PRO A 147 -27.72 13.34 5.32
C PRO A 147 -27.39 14.60 6.14
N ALA A 148 -27.10 14.43 7.44
CA ALA A 148 -26.81 15.51 8.41
C ALA A 148 -25.31 15.81 8.59
N GLY A 149 -24.41 15.06 7.95
CA GLY A 149 -22.97 15.12 8.20
C GLY A 149 -22.29 16.38 7.68
N TYR A 150 -22.21 17.42 8.52
CA TYR A 150 -21.29 18.59 8.51
C TYR A 150 -21.01 19.37 7.20
N GLY A 151 -21.54 18.99 6.03
CA GLY A 151 -21.39 19.70 4.75
C GLY A 151 -20.26 19.21 3.83
N ASP A 152 -19.47 18.20 4.22
CA ASP A 152 -18.13 17.94 3.65
C ASP A 152 -18.03 16.79 2.61
N ILE A 153 -19.10 16.44 1.90
CA ILE A 153 -19.22 15.34 0.89
C ILE A 153 -19.77 14.02 1.48
N HIS A 154 -20.90 13.56 0.95
CA HIS A 154 -21.56 12.30 1.31
C HIS A 154 -22.20 11.65 0.07
N ALA A 155 -22.46 10.34 0.11
CA ALA A 155 -23.19 9.65 -0.94
C ALA A 155 -24.68 9.96 -0.83
N VAL A 156 -25.29 10.48 -1.89
CA VAL A 156 -26.72 10.86 -1.89
C VAL A 156 -27.56 9.80 -2.58
N ASN A 157 -27.04 9.22 -3.66
CA ASN A 157 -27.76 8.22 -4.44
C ASN A 157 -27.57 6.82 -3.86
N ILE A 158 -28.61 5.99 -3.94
CA ILE A 158 -28.51 4.56 -3.59
C ILE A 158 -27.38 3.84 -4.36
N ARG A 159 -27.11 4.24 -5.62
CA ARG A 159 -26.00 3.70 -6.41
C ARG A 159 -24.63 4.11 -5.86
N GLU A 160 -24.51 5.34 -5.38
CA GLU A 160 -23.29 5.85 -4.75
C GLU A 160 -23.07 5.17 -3.41
N MET A 161 -24.14 5.02 -2.61
CA MET A 161 -24.08 4.33 -1.31
C MET A 161 -23.64 2.87 -1.45
N ILE A 162 -24.21 2.11 -2.41
CA ILE A 162 -23.79 0.71 -2.65
C ILE A 162 -22.31 0.65 -3.07
N PHE A 163 -21.86 1.57 -3.93
CA PHE A 163 -20.47 1.61 -4.36
C PHE A 163 -19.52 1.94 -3.19
N VAL A 164 -19.86 2.92 -2.35
CA VAL A 164 -19.11 3.25 -1.13
C VAL A 164 -19.01 2.04 -0.21
N MET A 165 -20.11 1.32 0.01
CA MET A 165 -20.11 0.11 0.85
C MET A 165 -19.14 -0.95 0.36
N ILE A 166 -19.17 -1.24 -0.94
CA ILE A 166 -18.28 -2.23 -1.56
C ILE A 166 -16.82 -1.75 -1.50
N TYR A 167 -16.59 -0.48 -1.83
CA TYR A 167 -15.26 0.13 -1.83
C TYR A 167 -14.61 0.07 -0.44
N VAL A 168 -15.28 0.59 0.59
CA VAL A 168 -14.77 0.61 1.97
C VAL A 168 -14.55 -0.81 2.50
N SER A 169 -15.44 -1.75 2.18
CA SER A 169 -15.29 -3.16 2.61
C SER A 169 -14.08 -3.83 1.96
N PHE A 170 -13.89 -3.61 0.66
CA PHE A 170 -12.76 -4.14 -0.08
C PHE A 170 -11.43 -3.54 0.41
N ASP A 171 -11.42 -2.22 0.62
CA ASP A 171 -10.29 -1.45 1.14
C ASP A 171 -9.85 -1.96 2.52
N MET A 172 -10.80 -2.10 3.46
CA MET A 172 -10.52 -2.62 4.80
C MET A 172 -9.91 -4.03 4.79
N ILE A 173 -10.41 -4.92 3.93
CA ILE A 173 -9.87 -6.29 3.80
C ILE A 173 -8.45 -6.24 3.21
N LEU A 174 -8.24 -5.42 2.18
CA LEU A 174 -6.96 -5.26 1.52
C LEU A 174 -5.92 -4.65 2.48
N GLY A 175 -6.27 -3.56 3.15
CA GLY A 175 -5.48 -2.90 4.18
C GLY A 175 -5.07 -3.84 5.31
N ALA A 176 -6.02 -4.57 5.89
CA ALA A 176 -5.75 -5.53 6.95
C ALA A 176 -4.80 -6.66 6.50
N TYR A 177 -5.02 -7.22 5.30
CA TYR A 177 -4.15 -8.25 4.73
C TYR A 177 -2.73 -7.73 4.53
N LEU A 178 -2.59 -6.53 3.98
CA LEU A 178 -1.31 -5.93 3.66
C LEU A 178 -0.55 -5.47 4.91
N LEU A 179 -1.20 -4.79 5.84
CA LEU A 179 -0.63 -4.30 7.09
C LEU A 179 -0.20 -5.46 8.00
N GLY A 180 -1.05 -6.50 8.14
CA GLY A 180 -0.71 -7.69 8.92
C GLY A 180 0.51 -8.43 8.35
N ASN A 181 0.58 -8.53 7.03
CA ASN A 181 1.73 -9.07 6.32
C ASN A 181 3.02 -8.27 6.54
N MET A 182 2.94 -6.94 6.59
CA MET A 182 4.08 -6.07 6.90
C MET A 182 4.51 -6.20 8.35
N ALA A 183 3.57 -6.18 9.29
CA ALA A 183 3.84 -6.35 10.72
C ALA A 183 4.55 -7.68 11.00
N ALA A 184 4.12 -8.78 10.36
CA ALA A 184 4.78 -10.08 10.48
C ALA A 184 6.24 -10.06 10.00
N LEU A 185 6.57 -9.30 8.95
CA LEU A 185 7.96 -9.17 8.49
C LEU A 185 8.79 -8.28 9.41
N ILE A 186 8.22 -7.19 9.91
CA ILE A 186 8.88 -6.30 10.87
C ILE A 186 9.20 -7.08 12.15
N VAL A 187 8.25 -7.84 12.68
CA VAL A 187 8.45 -8.71 13.86
C VAL A 187 9.49 -9.79 13.60
N LYS A 188 9.58 -10.31 12.36
CA LYS A 188 10.64 -11.26 12.02
C LYS A 188 12.03 -10.62 12.15
N GLY A 189 12.12 -9.30 11.98
CA GLY A 189 13.28 -8.46 12.22
C GLY A 189 14.42 -8.73 11.25
N SER A 190 15.35 -7.78 11.15
CA SER A 190 16.63 -8.06 10.50
C SER A 190 17.48 -8.98 11.38
N LYS A 191 18.45 -9.72 10.78
CA LYS A 191 19.45 -10.49 11.56
C LYS A 191 20.17 -9.58 12.58
N THR A 192 20.41 -8.32 12.22
CA THR A 192 21.01 -7.29 13.07
C THR A 192 20.13 -6.93 14.27
N GLU A 193 18.82 -6.78 14.06
CA GLU A 193 17.86 -6.45 15.12
C GLU A 193 17.78 -7.58 16.15
N ARG A 194 17.66 -8.83 15.69
CA ARG A 194 17.72 -10.01 16.57
C ARG A 194 19.01 -10.11 17.37
N PHE A 195 20.14 -9.71 16.79
CA PHE A 195 21.42 -9.69 17.50
C PHE A 195 21.43 -8.60 18.59
N ARG A 196 20.92 -7.40 18.29
CA ARG A 196 20.80 -6.31 19.26
C ARG A 196 19.90 -6.69 20.43
N ASP A 197 18.76 -7.32 20.17
CA ASP A 197 17.84 -7.78 21.23
C ASP A 197 18.49 -8.84 22.12
N LYS A 198 19.10 -9.87 21.52
CA LYS A 198 19.85 -10.89 22.27
C LYS A 198 20.97 -10.29 23.11
N MET A 199 21.73 -9.35 22.56
CA MET A 199 22.81 -8.67 23.28
C MET A 199 22.26 -7.84 24.45
N ALA A 200 21.13 -7.15 24.27
CA ALA A 200 20.48 -6.36 25.31
C ALA A 200 19.98 -7.25 26.46
N ASP A 201 19.31 -8.36 26.15
CA ASP A 201 18.85 -9.35 27.14
C ASP A 201 20.02 -9.95 27.93
N LEU A 202 21.11 -10.25 27.23
CA LEU A 202 22.31 -10.82 27.83
C LEU A 202 23.01 -9.81 28.76
N ILE A 203 23.09 -8.53 28.36
CA ILE A 203 23.55 -7.43 29.23
C ILE A 203 22.68 -7.31 30.48
N LYS A 204 21.36 -7.40 30.32
CA LYS A 204 20.40 -7.34 31.43
C LYS A 204 20.59 -8.51 32.40
N TYR A 205 20.81 -9.72 31.88
CA TYR A 205 21.11 -10.91 32.67
C TYR A 205 22.43 -10.76 33.46
N MET A 206 23.49 -10.28 32.81
CA MET A 206 24.80 -10.08 33.46
C MET A 206 24.74 -9.05 34.59
N ASN A 207 24.04 -7.94 34.38
CA ASN A 207 23.87 -6.91 35.40
C ASN A 207 23.01 -7.40 36.58
N ARG A 208 21.95 -8.20 36.32
CA ARG A 208 21.11 -8.77 37.39
C ARG A 208 21.87 -9.74 38.30
N ASN A 209 22.78 -10.51 37.72
CA ASN A 209 23.54 -11.53 38.46
C ASN A 209 24.88 -11.02 39.00
N ASN A 210 25.18 -9.71 38.87
CA ASN A 210 26.47 -9.11 39.25
C ASN A 210 27.67 -9.92 38.71
N LEU A 211 27.60 -10.34 37.45
CA LEU A 211 28.70 -11.06 36.83
C LEU A 211 29.94 -10.16 36.74
N ASP A 212 31.10 -10.75 37.00
CA ASP A 212 32.37 -10.04 36.93
C ASP A 212 32.58 -9.41 35.54
N LYS A 213 33.25 -8.25 35.51
CA LYS A 213 33.45 -7.47 34.29
C LYS A 213 34.26 -8.24 33.24
N GLN A 214 35.16 -9.14 33.66
CA GLN A 214 35.97 -9.94 32.76
C GLN A 214 35.14 -11.00 32.04
N ILE A 215 34.33 -11.75 32.79
CA ILE A 215 33.40 -12.77 32.24
C ILE A 215 32.39 -12.10 31.29
N SER A 216 31.85 -10.95 31.69
CA SER A 216 30.92 -10.18 30.86
C SER A 216 31.55 -9.72 29.53
N LYS A 217 32.86 -9.45 29.52
CA LYS A 217 33.59 -9.04 28.31
C LYS A 217 33.83 -10.22 27.37
N GLU A 218 34.16 -11.40 27.91
CA GLU A 218 34.31 -12.62 27.11
C GLU A 218 33.00 -13.04 26.43
N ILE A 219 31.89 -13.05 27.17
CA ILE A 219 30.59 -13.46 26.61
C ILE A 219 30.16 -12.51 25.48
N LYS A 220 30.34 -11.20 25.66
CA LYS A 220 30.09 -10.19 24.60
C LYS A 220 30.97 -10.42 23.37
N GLY A 221 32.25 -10.74 23.59
CA GLY A 221 33.20 -11.03 22.52
C GLY A 221 32.79 -12.25 21.69
N HIS A 222 32.42 -13.35 22.37
CA HIS A 222 31.97 -14.58 21.72
C HIS A 222 30.70 -14.37 20.89
N LEU A 223 29.71 -13.63 21.43
CA LEU A 223 28.47 -13.36 20.70
C LEU A 223 28.70 -12.50 19.45
N ARG A 224 29.63 -11.52 19.53
CA ARG A 224 29.98 -10.65 18.40
C ARG A 224 30.70 -11.43 17.30
N LEU A 225 31.67 -12.27 17.66
CA LEU A 225 32.36 -13.16 16.72
C LEU A 225 31.39 -14.14 16.04
N GLN A 226 30.46 -14.71 16.81
CA GLN A 226 29.44 -15.60 16.25
C GLN A 226 28.53 -14.87 15.26
N TYR A 227 28.19 -13.61 15.52
CA TYR A 227 27.42 -12.77 14.59
C TYR A 227 28.20 -12.50 13.31
N ASP A 228 29.47 -12.09 13.42
CA ASP A 228 30.33 -11.81 12.27
C ASP A 228 30.55 -13.06 11.41
N CYS A 229 30.82 -14.23 12.00
CA CYS A 229 30.98 -15.50 11.27
C CYS A 229 29.68 -16.02 10.64
N SER A 230 28.53 -15.78 11.30
CA SER A 230 27.21 -16.14 10.77
C SER A 230 26.79 -15.26 9.60
N TYR A 231 27.29 -14.02 9.56
CA TYR A 231 27.11 -13.09 8.45
C TYR A 231 27.96 -13.48 7.23
N THR A 232 29.19 -13.98 7.42
CA THR A 232 30.15 -14.21 6.34
C THR A 232 30.20 -15.64 5.78
N GLU A 233 30.10 -16.71 6.59
CA GLU A 233 30.45 -18.06 6.10
C GLU A 233 29.38 -19.12 6.34
N ALA A 234 28.82 -19.23 7.55
CA ALA A 234 28.05 -20.43 7.92
C ALA A 234 26.65 -20.50 7.28
N SER A 235 25.97 -19.36 7.11
CA SER A 235 24.62 -19.33 6.52
C SER A 235 24.64 -19.54 5.00
N ALA A 236 25.68 -19.03 4.31
CA ALA A 236 25.76 -19.10 2.85
C ALA A 236 26.22 -20.49 2.36
N LEU A 237 27.11 -21.15 3.10
CA LEU A 237 27.67 -22.45 2.69
C LEU A 237 26.76 -23.63 3.01
N GLN A 238 25.86 -23.55 4.00
CA GLN A 238 24.97 -24.66 4.37
C GLN A 238 23.89 -24.95 3.32
N ASP A 239 23.37 -23.91 2.67
CA ASP A 239 22.35 -24.02 1.61
C ASP A 239 22.93 -24.43 0.25
N ILE A 240 24.26 -24.44 0.12
CA ILE A 240 24.98 -24.82 -1.09
C ILE A 240 25.27 -26.33 -1.09
N PRO A 241 25.00 -27.06 -2.19
CA PRO A 241 25.26 -28.50 -2.29
C PRO A 241 26.74 -28.83 -2.03
N ALA A 242 26.97 -29.99 -1.43
CA ALA A 242 28.29 -30.41 -0.94
C ALA A 242 29.41 -30.30 -1.99
N SER A 243 29.10 -30.55 -3.27
CA SER A 243 30.04 -30.48 -4.38
C SER A 243 30.64 -29.09 -4.63
N ILE A 244 29.89 -28.01 -4.39
CA ILE A 244 30.39 -26.63 -4.54
C ILE A 244 31.15 -26.21 -3.27
N ARG A 245 30.70 -26.67 -2.10
CA ARG A 245 31.37 -26.41 -0.81
C ARG A 245 32.81 -26.92 -0.82
N THR A 246 33.02 -28.14 -1.31
CA THR A 246 34.37 -28.74 -1.44
C THR A 246 35.25 -27.95 -2.41
N LYS A 247 34.69 -27.44 -3.52
CA LYS A 247 35.44 -26.60 -4.48
C LYS A 247 35.84 -25.25 -3.89
N VAL A 248 34.95 -24.59 -3.14
CA VAL A 248 35.24 -23.30 -2.50
C VAL A 248 36.34 -23.47 -1.46
N ILE A 249 36.22 -24.47 -0.58
CA ILE A 249 37.23 -24.82 0.43
C ILE A 249 38.58 -25.12 -0.24
N LEU A 250 38.58 -25.94 -1.30
CA LEU A 250 39.82 -26.26 -2.01
C LEU A 250 40.47 -24.99 -2.60
N SER A 251 39.68 -24.06 -3.15
CA SER A 251 40.22 -22.82 -3.72
C SER A 251 40.75 -21.85 -2.66
N SER A 252 40.10 -21.76 -1.48
CA SER A 252 40.56 -20.90 -0.39
C SER A 252 41.84 -21.42 0.26
N PHE A 253 42.00 -22.75 0.35
CA PHE A 253 43.26 -23.37 0.81
C PHE A 253 44.42 -23.23 -0.18
N ILE A 254 44.15 -23.26 -1.49
CA ILE A 254 45.20 -23.09 -2.53
C ILE A 254 45.70 -21.63 -2.60
N THR A 255 44.88 -20.65 -2.22
CA THR A 255 45.22 -19.21 -2.31
C THR A 255 45.98 -18.69 -1.08
N PHE A 256 46.10 -19.47 0.00
CA PHE A 256 47.02 -19.20 1.12
C PHE A 256 48.21 -20.16 1.04
N PRO A 257 49.20 -19.93 0.16
CA PRO A 257 50.50 -20.55 0.35
C PRO A 257 51.11 -19.95 1.62
N THR A 258 51.44 -20.84 2.54
CA THR A 258 52.24 -20.58 3.74
C THR A 258 53.37 -19.60 3.45
N SER A 259 53.32 -18.42 4.06
CA SER A 259 54.47 -17.54 4.28
C SER A 259 54.59 -17.25 5.76
#